data_AF-A0A533XNL5-F1
#
_entry.id   AF-A0A533XNL5-F1
#
_cell.length_a   1.000
_cell.length_b   1.000
_cell.length_c   1.000
_cell.angle_alpha   90.00
_cell.angle_beta   90.00
_cell.angle_gamma   90.00
#
_symmetry.space_group_name_H-M   'P 1'
#
loop_
_entity.id
_entity.type
_entity.pdbx_description
1 polymer ?
#
loop_
_entity_poly.entity_id
_entity_poly.type
_entity_poly.pdbx_seq_one_letter_code
_entity_poly.pdbx_strand_id
1 'polypeptide(L)'
;GLKSLALAQTAMRDTLLRMKERCDPYVYYNRVRPYIHGWKNSPTLPNGLAYVGVESYAGQPQQFRGETGAQSSIVPCFDAGLGIAHAPDPLTLYLQEMRVYMPPRHRAFLQVLEKATDDLGRPLLSGYVRDRKFSTPGLWTAYCTCVDLLAQFREIHIGYADSYIHRQHQSHASNPTAVGTGGTPFMTYLQKHLDETKQAVVQ
;
A
#
# COMPACT_ATOMS: atom_id res chain seq x y z
N GLY A 1 -14.23 8.69 17.61
CA GLY A 1 -13.69 7.53 16.87
C GLY A 1 -13.70 7.81 15.38
N LEU A 2 -14.68 7.28 14.64
CA LEU A 2 -14.73 7.33 13.16
C LEU A 2 -14.64 8.73 12.55
N LYS A 3 -15.30 9.74 13.13
CA LYS A 3 -15.17 11.13 12.65
C LYS A 3 -13.72 11.65 12.74
N SER A 4 -13.02 11.32 13.82
CA SER A 4 -11.60 11.67 13.99
C SER A 4 -10.71 10.94 12.99
N LEU A 5 -11.02 9.67 12.70
CA LEU A 5 -10.35 8.88 11.66
C LEU A 5 -10.54 9.52 10.28
N ALA A 6 -11.76 9.90 9.93
CA ALA A 6 -12.09 10.58 8.69
C ALA A 6 -11.35 11.92 8.56
N LEU A 7 -11.25 12.72 9.62
CA LEU A 7 -10.46 13.96 9.60
C LEU A 7 -8.97 13.70 9.31
N ALA A 8 -8.38 12.66 9.91
CA ALA A 8 -7.00 12.27 9.65
C ALA A 8 -6.81 11.76 8.20
N GLN A 9 -7.75 10.97 7.67
CA GLN A 9 -7.71 10.51 6.28
C GLN A 9 -7.86 11.67 5.28
N THR A 10 -8.72 12.65 5.57
CA THR A 10 -8.83 13.88 4.79
C THR A 10 -7.50 14.63 4.76
N ALA A 11 -6.87 14.85 5.91
CA ALA A 11 -5.56 15.51 5.98
C ALA A 11 -4.46 14.74 5.22
N MET A 12 -4.49 13.40 5.28
CA MET A 12 -3.59 12.54 4.52
C MET A 12 -3.80 12.68 3.00
N ARG A 13 -5.06 12.67 2.54
CA ARG A 13 -5.42 12.88 1.13
C ARG A 13 -5.00 14.28 0.66
N ASP A 14 -5.27 15.30 1.44
CA ASP A 14 -4.92 16.68 1.10
C ASP A 14 -3.41 16.86 1.02
N THR A 15 -2.65 16.19 1.90
CA THR A 15 -1.18 16.13 1.80
C THR A 15 -0.72 15.43 0.52
N LEU A 16 -1.34 14.31 0.15
CA LEU A 16 -1.01 13.59 -1.10
C LEU A 16 -1.21 14.50 -2.32
N LEU A 17 -2.30 15.29 -2.37
CA LEU A 17 -2.59 16.18 -3.49
C LEU A 17 -1.49 17.22 -3.76
N ARG A 18 -0.72 17.58 -2.73
CA ARG A 18 0.37 18.55 -2.80
C ARG A 18 1.66 17.98 -3.38
N MET A 19 1.74 16.67 -3.65
CA MET A 19 2.93 16.04 -4.24
C MET A 19 3.38 16.75 -5.52
N LYS A 20 2.41 17.15 -6.36
CA LYS A 20 2.65 17.87 -7.63
C LYS A 20 3.28 19.25 -7.46
N GLU A 21 3.21 19.87 -6.27
CA GLU A 21 3.82 21.19 -6.01
C GLU A 21 5.35 21.13 -6.09
N ARG A 22 5.95 19.99 -5.73
CA ARG A 22 7.40 19.85 -5.51
C ARG A 22 8.02 18.59 -6.12
N CYS A 23 7.22 17.74 -6.75
CA CYS A 23 7.67 16.51 -7.40
C CYS A 23 7.22 16.52 -8.86
N ASP A 24 8.12 16.90 -9.76
CA ASP A 24 7.88 16.84 -11.20
C ASP A 24 7.92 15.37 -11.69
N PRO A 25 6.96 14.91 -12.53
CA PRO A 25 6.94 13.53 -13.02
C PRO A 25 8.19 13.09 -13.77
N TYR A 26 8.75 13.96 -14.62
CA TYR A 26 9.95 13.65 -15.38
C TYR A 26 11.17 13.54 -14.45
N VAL A 27 11.31 14.47 -13.50
CA VAL A 27 12.38 14.44 -12.50
C VAL A 27 12.27 13.20 -11.62
N TYR A 28 11.08 12.87 -11.11
CA TYR A 28 10.87 11.65 -10.33
C TYR A 28 11.29 10.42 -11.14
N TYR A 29 10.77 10.26 -12.35
CA TYR A 29 11.01 9.08 -13.16
C TYR A 29 12.47 8.90 -13.57
N ASN A 30 13.14 9.97 -14.01
CA ASN A 30 14.49 9.88 -14.57
C ASN A 30 15.61 10.12 -13.55
N ARG A 31 15.35 10.84 -12.45
CA ARG A 31 16.40 11.28 -11.52
C ARG A 31 16.25 10.76 -10.09
N VAL A 32 15.06 10.30 -9.69
CA VAL A 32 14.83 9.75 -8.35
C VAL A 32 14.63 8.24 -8.42
N ARG A 33 13.64 7.80 -9.21
CA ARG A 33 13.22 6.41 -9.33
C ARG A 33 14.37 5.42 -9.58
N PRO A 34 15.39 5.71 -10.42
CA PRO A 34 16.51 4.78 -10.65
C PRO A 34 17.24 4.37 -9.37
N TYR A 35 17.34 5.26 -8.38
CA TYR A 35 18.10 5.03 -7.15
C TYR A 35 17.32 4.30 -6.06
N ILE A 36 16.00 4.16 -6.20
CA ILE A 36 15.15 3.47 -5.23
C ILE A 36 14.77 2.06 -5.67
N HIS A 37 15.24 1.61 -6.84
CA HIS A 37 15.19 0.20 -7.20
C HIS A 37 16.12 -0.61 -6.30
N GLY A 38 15.67 -1.81 -5.95
CA GLY A 38 16.49 -2.78 -5.23
C GLY A 38 17.24 -3.68 -6.21
N TRP A 39 17.91 -4.68 -5.65
CA TRP A 39 18.63 -5.71 -6.41
C TRP A 39 17.92 -7.07 -6.38
N LYS A 40 16.74 -7.18 -5.73
CA LYS A 40 15.91 -8.38 -5.84
C LYS A 40 15.27 -8.48 -7.22
N ASN A 41 15.58 -9.56 -7.94
CA ASN A 41 15.15 -9.79 -9.33
C ASN A 41 15.60 -8.67 -10.30
N SER A 42 16.70 -7.98 -9.98
CA SER A 42 17.22 -6.92 -10.84
C SER A 42 17.98 -7.52 -12.03
N PRO A 43 17.72 -7.08 -13.28
CA PRO A 43 18.50 -7.51 -14.44
C PRO A 43 19.97 -7.09 -14.38
N THR A 44 20.30 -5.99 -13.69
CA THR A 44 21.67 -5.49 -13.57
C THR A 44 22.47 -6.19 -12.46
N LEU A 45 21.77 -6.77 -11.49
CA LEU A 45 22.34 -7.51 -10.35
C LEU A 45 21.57 -8.83 -10.18
N PRO A 46 21.64 -9.77 -11.15
CA PRO A 46 20.82 -10.98 -11.14
C PRO A 46 21.08 -11.85 -9.90
N ASN A 47 22.33 -11.85 -9.42
CA ASN A 47 22.73 -12.58 -8.22
C ASN A 47 22.51 -11.77 -6.94
N GLY A 48 22.15 -10.49 -7.02
CA GLY A 48 21.99 -9.61 -5.87
C GLY A 48 23.23 -8.76 -5.60
N LEU A 49 23.29 -8.14 -4.42
CA LEU A 49 24.38 -7.25 -4.01
C LEU A 49 25.25 -7.88 -2.92
N ALA A 50 26.56 -7.88 -3.11
CA ALA A 50 27.50 -8.32 -2.08
C ALA A 50 27.70 -7.25 -1.00
N TYR A 51 27.55 -7.65 0.26
CA TYR A 51 27.75 -6.80 1.43
C TYR A 51 29.07 -7.17 2.11
N VAL A 52 30.16 -6.62 1.60
CA VAL A 52 31.52 -6.94 2.07
C VAL A 52 31.68 -6.55 3.54
N GLY A 53 32.21 -7.48 4.35
CA GLY A 53 32.45 -7.29 5.78
C GLY A 53 31.24 -7.60 6.68
N VAL A 54 30.08 -7.96 6.12
CA VAL A 54 28.92 -8.38 6.92
C VAL A 54 28.96 -9.89 7.16
N GLU A 55 29.39 -10.28 8.35
CA GLU A 55 29.61 -11.68 8.74
C GLU A 55 28.35 -12.56 8.57
N SER A 56 27.18 -12.05 8.94
CA SER A 56 25.90 -12.78 8.85
C SER A 56 25.52 -13.17 7.42
N TYR A 57 26.09 -12.50 6.41
CA TYR A 57 25.85 -12.82 5.01
C TYR A 57 26.89 -13.80 4.43
N ALA A 58 27.95 -14.14 5.17
CA ALA A 58 28.94 -15.16 4.79
C ALA A 58 29.47 -15.00 3.34
N GLY A 59 29.66 -13.76 2.89
CA GLY A 59 30.10 -13.43 1.53
C GLY A 59 29.07 -13.67 0.42
N GLN A 60 27.86 -14.12 0.75
CA GLN A 60 26.78 -14.34 -0.21
C GLN A 60 26.12 -13.01 -0.62
N PRO A 61 25.89 -12.78 -1.93
CA PRO A 61 25.06 -11.68 -2.39
C PRO A 61 23.64 -11.76 -1.80
N GLN A 62 23.11 -10.63 -1.37
CA GLN A 62 21.77 -10.54 -0.80
C GLN A 62 20.78 -10.00 -1.83
N GLN A 63 19.51 -10.35 -1.67
CA GLN A 63 18.42 -10.00 -2.58
C GLN A 63 17.38 -9.18 -1.82
N PHE A 64 17.40 -7.86 -1.98
CA PHE A 64 16.44 -6.95 -1.33
C PHE A 64 15.63 -6.16 -2.36
N ARG A 65 14.32 -6.04 -2.09
CA ARG A 65 13.38 -5.25 -2.88
C ARG A 65 13.73 -3.76 -2.81
N GLY A 66 13.37 -3.04 -3.86
CA GLY A 66 13.40 -1.58 -3.85
C GLY A 66 12.38 -0.99 -2.90
N GLU A 67 12.44 0.32 -2.72
CA GLU A 67 11.42 1.06 -1.98
C GLU A 67 10.08 0.98 -2.73
N THR A 68 9.00 0.89 -1.98
CA THR A 68 7.64 1.00 -2.50
C THR A 68 6.71 1.51 -1.41
N GLY A 69 5.66 2.24 -1.80
CA GLY A 69 4.59 2.65 -0.88
C GLY A 69 3.93 1.48 -0.13
N ALA A 70 4.03 0.23 -0.63
CA ALA A 70 3.55 -0.96 0.07
C ALA A 70 4.33 -1.31 1.36
N GLN A 71 5.50 -0.70 1.58
CA GLN A 71 6.24 -0.80 2.84
C GLN A 71 5.70 0.14 3.93
N SER A 72 4.78 1.05 3.59
CA SER A 72 4.05 1.84 4.57
C SER A 72 3.02 0.99 5.32
N SER A 73 2.97 1.13 6.65
CA SER A 73 1.96 0.46 7.48
C SER A 73 0.62 1.20 7.52
N ILE A 74 0.52 2.44 7.03
CA ILE A 74 -0.66 3.29 7.21
C ILE A 74 -1.89 2.73 6.47
N VAL A 75 -1.78 2.44 5.18
CA VAL A 75 -2.89 1.89 4.38
C VAL A 75 -3.30 0.49 4.88
N PRO A 76 -2.36 -0.45 5.14
CA PRO A 76 -2.70 -1.73 5.78
C PRO A 76 -3.38 -1.59 7.15
N CYS A 77 -3.08 -0.55 7.94
CA CYS A 77 -3.78 -0.29 9.20
C CYS A 77 -5.25 0.08 8.96
N PHE A 78 -5.53 0.88 7.92
CA PHE A 78 -6.92 1.18 7.56
C PHE A 78 -7.64 -0.04 7.02
N ASP A 79 -6.98 -0.86 6.20
CA ASP A 79 -7.58 -2.09 5.68
C ASP A 79 -7.96 -3.04 6.82
N ALA A 80 -7.02 -3.33 7.72
CA ALA A 80 -7.26 -4.19 8.88
C ALA A 80 -8.32 -3.60 9.83
N GLY A 81 -8.21 -2.31 10.15
CA GLY A 81 -9.11 -1.65 11.10
C GLY A 81 -10.53 -1.46 10.56
N LEU A 82 -10.69 -1.10 9.30
CA LEU A 82 -12.00 -0.98 8.64
C LEU A 82 -12.53 -2.34 8.15
N GLY A 83 -11.76 -3.42 8.25
CA GLY A 83 -12.19 -4.74 7.83
C GLY A 83 -12.33 -4.90 6.31
N ILE A 84 -11.46 -4.23 5.54
CA ILE A 84 -11.36 -4.39 4.09
C ILE A 84 -10.51 -5.63 3.81
N ALA A 85 -11.13 -6.65 3.23
CA ALA A 85 -10.46 -7.89 2.85
C ALA A 85 -9.96 -7.83 1.40
N HIS A 86 -8.79 -8.42 1.16
CA HIS A 86 -8.19 -8.56 -0.16
C HIS A 86 -8.16 -10.03 -0.55
N ALA A 87 -8.64 -10.37 -1.75
CA ALA A 87 -8.70 -11.76 -2.19
C ALA A 87 -7.30 -12.35 -2.35
N PRO A 88 -7.07 -13.61 -1.91
CA PRO A 88 -5.75 -14.23 -1.95
C PRO A 88 -5.27 -14.41 -3.40
N ASP A 89 -4.12 -13.82 -3.69
CA ASP A 89 -3.49 -13.80 -5.01
C ASP A 89 -1.98 -13.46 -4.89
N PRO A 90 -1.21 -13.41 -5.99
CA PRO A 90 0.20 -13.04 -5.94
C PRO A 90 0.47 -11.65 -5.34
N LEU A 91 -0.47 -10.70 -5.42
CA LEU A 91 -0.35 -9.39 -4.78
C LEU A 91 -0.38 -9.52 -3.26
N THR A 92 -1.30 -10.30 -2.69
CA THR A 92 -1.36 -10.50 -1.24
C THR A 92 -0.09 -11.15 -0.69
N LEU A 93 0.50 -12.11 -1.41
CA LEU A 93 1.80 -12.71 -1.06
C LEU A 93 2.92 -11.66 -1.10
N TYR A 94 2.94 -10.83 -2.14
CA TYR A 94 3.89 -9.73 -2.26
C TYR A 94 3.75 -8.72 -1.10
N LEU A 95 2.53 -8.34 -0.72
CA LEU A 95 2.29 -7.41 0.40
C LEU A 95 2.69 -8.02 1.74
N GLN A 96 2.53 -9.34 1.93
CA GLN A 96 3.06 -10.04 3.09
C GLN A 96 4.59 -9.97 3.13
N GLU A 97 5.27 -10.14 1.99
CA GLU A 97 6.73 -9.92 1.89
C GLU A 97 7.10 -8.49 2.30
N MET A 98 6.35 -7.48 1.85
CA MET A 98 6.61 -6.07 2.21
C MET A 98 6.53 -5.78 3.71
N ARG A 99 5.78 -6.59 4.48
CA ARG A 99 5.74 -6.42 5.95
C ARG A 99 7.11 -6.65 6.57
N VAL A 100 7.97 -7.52 6.01
CA VAL A 100 9.32 -7.74 6.54
C VAL A 100 10.14 -6.45 6.54
N TYR A 101 9.84 -5.53 5.62
CA TYR A 101 10.47 -4.21 5.50
C TYR A 101 9.84 -3.15 6.42
N MET A 102 8.76 -3.47 7.15
CA MET A 102 8.16 -2.57 8.14
C MET A 102 8.87 -2.69 9.51
N PRO A 103 9.01 -1.58 10.26
CA PRO A 103 9.48 -1.62 11.63
C PRO A 103 8.71 -2.66 12.48
N PRO A 104 9.39 -3.44 13.35
CA PRO A 104 8.74 -4.53 14.09
C PRO A 104 7.50 -4.10 14.89
N ARG A 105 7.53 -2.90 15.50
CA ARG A 105 6.37 -2.36 16.25
C ARG A 105 5.18 -2.04 15.34
N HIS A 106 5.41 -1.60 14.10
CA HIS A 106 4.34 -1.33 13.15
C HIS A 106 3.70 -2.63 12.67
N ARG A 107 4.50 -3.67 12.41
CA ARG A 107 3.99 -5.01 12.10
C ARG A 107 3.15 -5.59 13.22
N ALA A 108 3.65 -5.50 14.46
CA ALA A 108 2.94 -6.00 15.63
C ALA A 108 1.58 -5.31 15.78
N PHE A 109 1.54 -3.99 15.58
CA PHE A 109 0.29 -3.23 15.62
C PHE A 109 -0.70 -3.67 14.52
N LEU A 110 -0.23 -3.88 13.29
CA LEU A 110 -1.07 -4.43 12.21
C LEU A 110 -1.66 -5.79 12.59
N GLN A 111 -0.85 -6.70 13.13
CA GLN A 111 -1.31 -8.02 13.56
C GLN A 111 -2.35 -7.94 14.68
N VAL A 112 -2.24 -6.97 15.58
CA VAL A 112 -3.25 -6.75 16.62
C VAL A 112 -4.58 -6.34 16.00
N LEU A 113 -4.57 -5.43 15.01
CA LEU A 113 -5.79 -5.02 14.31
C LEU A 113 -6.42 -6.18 13.54
N GLU A 114 -5.62 -6.97 12.83
CA GLU A 114 -6.10 -8.11 12.03
C GLU A 114 -6.69 -9.23 12.88
N LYS A 115 -6.18 -9.42 14.10
CA LYS A 115 -6.69 -10.41 15.06
C LYS A 115 -7.87 -9.91 15.88
N ALA A 116 -8.20 -8.63 15.81
CA ALA A 116 -9.35 -8.08 16.50
C ALA A 116 -10.63 -8.45 15.74
N THR A 117 -11.24 -9.56 16.13
CA THR A 117 -12.51 -10.05 15.57
C THR A 117 -13.61 -10.09 16.61
N ASP A 118 -14.87 -10.10 16.16
CA ASP A 118 -16.02 -10.41 17.00
C ASP A 118 -16.25 -11.94 17.15
N ASP A 119 -17.29 -12.33 17.88
CA ASP A 119 -17.63 -13.74 18.15
C ASP A 119 -18.03 -14.53 16.88
N LEU A 120 -18.30 -13.84 15.77
CA LEU A 120 -18.61 -14.43 14.46
C LEU A 120 -17.37 -14.48 13.55
N GLY A 121 -16.19 -14.10 14.06
CA GLY A 121 -14.95 -14.07 13.30
C GLY A 121 -14.86 -12.93 12.29
N ARG A 122 -15.72 -11.91 12.37
CA ARG A 122 -15.66 -10.71 11.50
C ARG A 122 -14.70 -9.69 12.10
N PRO A 123 -14.04 -8.84 11.29
CA PRO A 123 -13.24 -7.73 11.84
C PRO A 123 -14.08 -6.88 12.79
N LEU A 124 -13.56 -6.61 13.98
CA LEU A 124 -14.34 -6.13 15.13
C LEU A 124 -15.14 -4.86 14.82
N LEU A 125 -14.50 -3.85 14.23
CA LEU A 125 -15.16 -2.58 13.90
C LEU A 125 -16.21 -2.76 12.80
N SER A 126 -15.90 -3.50 11.73
CA SER A 126 -16.82 -3.66 10.61
C SER A 126 -18.03 -4.50 11.00
N GLY A 127 -17.84 -5.58 11.75
CA GLY A 127 -18.93 -6.38 12.34
C GLY A 127 -19.84 -5.53 13.24
N TYR A 128 -19.24 -4.81 14.19
CA TYR A 128 -19.99 -3.95 15.13
C TYR A 128 -20.88 -2.91 14.43
N VAL A 129 -20.34 -2.25 13.39
CA VAL A 129 -21.04 -1.19 12.66
C VAL A 129 -22.11 -1.77 11.72
N ARG A 130 -21.85 -2.92 11.07
CA ARG A 130 -22.81 -3.60 10.20
C ARG A 130 -24.07 -4.03 10.94
N ASP A 131 -23.93 -4.59 12.14
CA ASP A 131 -25.07 -5.01 12.97
C ASP A 131 -25.97 -3.83 13.37
N ARG A 132 -25.43 -2.61 13.32
CA ARG A 132 -26.12 -1.36 13.69
C ARG A 132 -26.48 -0.50 12.49
N LYS A 133 -26.35 -1.03 11.26
CA LYS A 133 -26.62 -0.29 10.01
C LYS A 133 -27.99 0.40 10.02
N PHE A 134 -29.02 -0.30 10.46
CA PHE A 134 -30.40 0.22 10.49
C PHE A 134 -30.76 0.90 11.81
N SER A 135 -30.22 0.45 12.94
CA SER A 135 -30.55 0.99 14.27
C SER A 135 -29.74 2.22 14.65
N THR A 136 -28.59 2.46 14.03
CA THR A 136 -27.75 3.65 14.23
C THR A 136 -27.19 4.17 12.90
N PRO A 137 -28.02 4.76 12.02
CA PRO A 137 -27.60 5.16 10.67
C PRO A 137 -26.40 6.11 10.66
N GLY A 138 -26.29 7.02 11.64
CA GLY A 138 -25.15 7.93 11.73
C GLY A 138 -23.81 7.24 11.99
N LEU A 139 -23.82 6.06 12.63
CA LEU A 139 -22.61 5.25 12.82
C LEU A 139 -22.19 4.60 11.49
N TRP A 140 -23.16 4.04 10.75
CA TRP A 140 -22.93 3.48 9.42
C TRP A 140 -22.40 4.54 8.45
N THR A 141 -23.02 5.72 8.39
CA THR A 141 -22.56 6.84 7.55
C THR A 141 -21.13 7.24 7.87
N ALA A 142 -20.77 7.34 9.16
CA ALA A 142 -19.41 7.69 9.56
C ALA A 142 -18.38 6.62 9.18
N TYR A 143 -18.75 5.34 9.21
CA TYR A 143 -17.91 4.24 8.75
C TYR A 143 -17.74 4.26 7.23
N CYS A 144 -18.84 4.41 6.46
CA CYS A 144 -18.78 4.54 5.01
C CYS A 144 -17.90 5.70 4.58
N THR A 145 -17.99 6.84 5.27
CA THR A 145 -17.11 7.99 5.02
C THR A 145 -15.62 7.63 5.15
N CYS A 146 -15.24 6.79 6.12
CA CYS A 146 -13.85 6.36 6.29
C CYS A 146 -13.39 5.42 5.16
N VAL A 147 -14.28 4.55 4.67
CA VAL A 147 -14.00 3.67 3.52
C VAL A 147 -13.88 4.49 2.24
N ASP A 148 -14.78 5.45 2.02
CA ASP A 148 -14.78 6.33 0.85
C ASP A 148 -13.52 7.22 0.80
N LEU A 149 -13.07 7.74 1.95
CA LEU A 149 -11.84 8.52 2.02
C LEU A 149 -10.59 7.67 1.69
N LEU A 150 -10.57 6.40 2.10
CA LEU A 150 -9.52 5.48 1.71
C LEU A 150 -9.57 5.17 0.20
N ALA A 151 -10.77 4.97 -0.35
CA ALA A 151 -10.95 4.79 -1.79
C ALA A 151 -10.47 6.01 -2.59
N GLN A 152 -10.78 7.24 -2.14
CA GLN A 152 -10.27 8.47 -2.76
C GLN A 152 -8.75 8.54 -2.73
N PHE A 153 -8.11 8.18 -1.62
CA PHE A 153 -6.65 8.13 -1.54
C PHE A 153 -6.07 7.14 -2.55
N ARG A 154 -6.65 5.93 -2.66
CA ARG A 154 -6.24 4.90 -3.62
C ARG A 154 -6.42 5.37 -5.07
N GLU A 155 -7.51 6.06 -5.38
CA GLU A 155 -7.80 6.62 -6.70
C GLU A 155 -6.80 7.72 -7.11
N ILE A 156 -6.49 8.65 -6.21
CA ILE A 156 -5.44 9.65 -6.43
C ILE A 156 -4.08 8.97 -6.64
N HIS A 157 -3.75 7.97 -5.82
CA HIS A 157 -2.51 7.21 -5.93
C HIS A 157 -2.39 6.47 -7.28
N ILE A 158 -3.47 5.86 -7.78
CA ILE A 158 -3.51 5.27 -9.13
C ILE A 158 -3.21 6.34 -10.18
N GLY A 159 -3.88 7.49 -10.12
CA GLY A 159 -3.65 8.59 -11.06
C GLY A 159 -2.19 9.07 -11.05
N TYR A 160 -1.54 9.05 -9.89
CA TYR A 160 -0.12 9.40 -9.78
C TYR A 160 0.78 8.30 -10.31
N ALA A 161 0.54 7.03 -9.97
CA ALA A 161 1.32 5.93 -10.50
C ALA A 161 1.26 5.88 -12.03
N ASP A 162 0.10 6.20 -12.60
CA ASP A 162 -0.11 6.35 -14.03
C ASP A 162 0.72 7.50 -14.62
N SER A 163 0.59 8.73 -14.10
CA SER A 163 1.28 9.89 -14.67
C SER A 163 2.79 9.93 -14.40
N TYR A 164 3.25 9.44 -13.25
CA TYR A 164 4.65 9.49 -12.81
C TYR A 164 5.46 8.27 -13.28
N ILE A 165 4.81 7.18 -13.71
CA ILE A 165 5.51 5.95 -14.09
C ILE A 165 4.95 5.40 -15.41
N HIS A 166 3.68 5.02 -15.44
CA HIS A 166 3.14 4.22 -16.55
C HIS A 166 3.21 4.95 -17.91
N ARG A 167 2.84 6.23 -17.94
CA ARG A 167 2.86 7.08 -19.13
C ARG A 167 4.22 7.73 -19.44
N GLN A 168 5.25 7.46 -18.64
CA GLN A 168 6.58 7.98 -18.91
C GLN A 168 7.20 7.23 -20.11
N HIS A 169 8.09 7.90 -20.85
CA HIS A 169 8.84 7.24 -21.90
C HIS A 169 9.95 6.38 -21.28
N GLN A 170 9.94 5.07 -21.53
CA GLN A 170 10.98 4.19 -21.01
C GLN A 170 12.32 4.50 -21.68
N SER A 171 13.23 5.11 -20.93
CA SER A 171 14.58 5.46 -21.41
C SER A 171 15.61 4.35 -21.18
N HIS A 172 15.44 3.51 -20.15
CA HIS A 172 16.41 2.47 -19.77
C HIS A 172 15.72 1.18 -19.31
N ALA A 173 16.31 0.02 -19.63
CA ALA A 173 15.80 -1.29 -19.21
C ALA A 173 15.78 -1.48 -17.69
N SER A 174 16.68 -0.82 -16.96
CA SER A 174 16.75 -0.82 -15.49
C SER A 174 15.67 0.04 -14.83
N ASN A 175 14.89 0.81 -15.60
CA ASN A 175 13.82 1.66 -15.09
C ASN A 175 12.54 1.42 -15.92
N PRO A 176 11.88 0.26 -15.79
CA PRO A 176 10.73 -0.12 -16.61
C PRO A 176 9.46 0.65 -16.25
N THR A 177 8.58 0.92 -17.22
CA THR A 177 7.28 1.60 -17.00
C THR A 177 6.15 0.63 -16.63
N ALA A 178 6.30 -0.65 -17.00
CA ALA A 178 5.28 -1.69 -16.83
C ALA A 178 5.26 -2.32 -15.42
N VAL A 179 6.34 -2.16 -14.64
CA VAL A 179 6.43 -2.72 -13.28
C VAL A 179 6.86 -1.67 -12.27
N GLY A 180 6.45 -1.84 -11.01
CA GLY A 180 6.88 -0.99 -9.90
C GLY A 180 8.34 -1.26 -9.51
N THR A 181 8.91 -0.40 -8.66
CA THR A 181 10.25 -0.57 -8.07
C THR A 181 10.38 -1.84 -7.21
N GLY A 182 9.25 -2.38 -6.75
CA GLY A 182 9.16 -3.69 -6.11
C GLY A 182 9.04 -4.89 -7.06
N GLY A 183 8.91 -4.65 -8.37
CA GLY A 183 8.83 -5.67 -9.41
C GLY A 183 7.42 -6.21 -9.70
N THR A 184 6.36 -5.45 -9.39
CA THR A 184 4.96 -5.89 -9.55
C THR A 184 4.24 -5.16 -10.69
N PRO A 185 3.19 -5.76 -11.32
CA PRO A 185 2.29 -5.08 -12.25
C PRO A 185 1.38 -4.09 -11.50
N PHE A 186 1.97 -2.98 -11.05
CA PHE A 186 1.38 -2.10 -10.04
C PHE A 186 0.03 -1.52 -10.45
N MET A 187 -0.20 -1.18 -11.73
CA MET A 187 -1.48 -0.60 -12.16
C MET A 187 -2.67 -1.55 -11.91
N THR A 188 -2.53 -2.83 -12.28
CA THR A 188 -3.56 -3.85 -12.02
C THR A 188 -3.80 -4.04 -10.53
N TYR A 189 -2.72 -4.07 -9.76
CA TYR A 189 -2.78 -4.29 -8.31
C TYR A 189 -3.42 -3.13 -7.56
N LEU A 190 -3.08 -1.90 -7.93
CA LEU A 190 -3.67 -0.70 -7.35
C LEU A 190 -5.18 -0.61 -7.67
N GLN A 191 -5.56 -0.90 -8.91
CA GLN A 191 -6.97 -0.91 -9.32
C GLN A 191 -7.79 -1.95 -8.55
N LYS A 192 -7.28 -3.20 -8.47
CA LYS A 192 -7.94 -4.27 -7.70
C LYS A 192 -8.22 -3.84 -6.26
N HIS A 193 -7.22 -3.26 -5.61
CA HIS A 193 -7.34 -2.75 -4.25
C HIS A 193 -8.40 -1.64 -4.12
N LEU A 194 -8.45 -0.69 -5.06
CA LEU A 194 -9.51 0.32 -5.09
C LEU A 194 -10.90 -0.32 -5.17
N ASP A 195 -11.07 -1.32 -6.04
CA ASP A 195 -12.33 -2.01 -6.24
C ASP A 195 -12.76 -2.78 -4.98
N GLU A 196 -11.84 -3.52 -4.36
CA GLU A 196 -12.09 -4.24 -3.10
C GLU A 196 -12.46 -3.28 -1.95
N THR A 197 -11.85 -2.10 -1.88
CA THR A 197 -12.23 -1.05 -0.92
C THR A 197 -13.66 -0.55 -1.18
N LYS A 198 -14.00 -0.22 -2.43
CA LYS A 198 -15.34 0.26 -2.79
C LYS A 198 -16.41 -0.79 -2.50
N GLN A 199 -16.11 -2.07 -2.71
CA GLN A 199 -17.03 -3.19 -2.42
C GLN A 199 -17.32 -3.36 -0.92
N ALA A 200 -16.43 -2.90 -0.03
CA ALA A 200 -16.58 -3.07 1.42
C ALA A 200 -17.81 -2.38 2.02
N VAL A 201 -18.49 -1.49 1.31
CA VAL A 201 -19.71 -0.79 1.79
C VAL A 201 -20.96 -1.05 0.96
N VAL A 202 -20.84 -1.78 -0.16
CA VAL A 202 -21.95 -2.09 -1.07
C VAL A 202 -22.82 -3.24 -0.55
N GLN A 203 -22.29 -4.08 0.33
CA GLN A 203 -23.00 -5.15 1.04
C GLN A 203 -23.66 -4.59 2.32
#